data_AF-A0A7V2X8E5-F1
#
_entry.id   AF-A0A7V2X8E5-F1
#
_cell.length_a   1.000
_cell.length_b   1.000
_cell.length_c   1.000
_cell.angle_alpha   90.00
_cell.angle_beta   90.00
_cell.angle_gamma   90.00
#
_symmetry.space_group_name_H-M   'P 1'
#
loop_
_entity.id
_entity.type
_entity.pdbx_description
1 polymer ?
#
loop_
_entity_poly.entity_id
_entity_poly.type
_entity_poly.pdbx_seq_one_letter_code
_entity_poly.pdbx_strand_id
1 'polypeptide(L)'
;IRNHRPDIMLRAFEIAGYPPEVVKNKFPALWKAFHYGAPPHGGIAPGFDRLIMLLADEPNIREVTAFPLNQRAQDLLMGAPSPVEPRQLEELHLIINYPEENPNQ
;
A
#
# COMPACT_ATOMS: atom_id res chain seq x y z
N ILE A 1 -2.50 -19.39 5.62
CA ILE A 1 -2.29 -20.18 4.38
C ILE A 1 -3.00 -19.47 3.24
N ARG A 2 -2.43 -19.45 2.04
CA ARG A 2 -2.99 -18.77 0.86
C ARG A 2 -3.63 -19.78 -0.09
N ASN A 3 -4.58 -19.30 -0.88
CA ASN A 3 -5.17 -20.08 -1.97
C ASN A 3 -4.13 -20.32 -3.09
N HIS A 4 -4.14 -21.52 -3.67
CA HIS A 4 -3.29 -21.91 -4.80
C HIS A 4 -4.12 -22.48 -5.97
N ARG A 5 -5.45 -22.51 -5.84
CA ARG A 5 -6.39 -23.09 -6.80
C ARG A 5 -7.17 -22.01 -7.56
N PRO A 6 -7.08 -21.94 -8.91
CA PRO A 6 -7.77 -20.93 -9.70
C PRO A 6 -9.30 -20.93 -9.53
N ASP A 7 -9.92 -22.12 -9.47
CA ASP A 7 -11.36 -22.29 -9.32
C ASP A 7 -11.87 -21.73 -7.98
N ILE A 8 -11.13 -22.00 -6.89
CA ILE A 8 -11.43 -21.47 -5.55
C ILE A 8 -11.24 -19.95 -5.54
N MET A 9 -10.22 -19.43 -6.22
CA MET A 9 -10.01 -17.98 -6.32
C MET A 9 -11.21 -17.30 -6.98
N LEU A 10 -11.65 -17.80 -8.14
CA LEU A 10 -12.80 -17.22 -8.85
C LEU A 10 -14.05 -17.25 -7.99
N ARG A 11 -14.31 -18.37 -7.29
CA ARG A 11 -15.47 -18.47 -6.41
C ARG A 11 -15.41 -17.49 -5.24
N ALA A 12 -14.24 -17.30 -4.64
CA ALA A 12 -14.06 -16.34 -3.54
C ALA A 12 -14.30 -14.89 -4.00
N PHE A 13 -13.81 -14.53 -5.19
CA PHE A 13 -14.06 -13.20 -5.77
C PHE A 13 -15.53 -12.99 -6.16
N GLU A 14 -16.20 -14.02 -6.67
CA GLU A 14 -17.64 -13.99 -6.98
C GLU A 14 -18.45 -13.72 -5.71
N ILE A 15 -18.13 -14.38 -4.58
CA ILE A 15 -18.77 -14.13 -3.28
C ILE A 15 -18.56 -12.68 -2.82
N ALA A 16 -17.40 -12.10 -3.09
CA ALA A 16 -17.10 -10.70 -2.79
C ALA A 16 -17.73 -9.69 -3.80
N GLY A 17 -18.52 -10.16 -4.76
CA GLY A 17 -19.23 -9.33 -5.73
C GLY A 17 -18.41 -8.95 -6.97
N TYR A 18 -17.29 -9.63 -7.23
CA TYR A 18 -16.46 -9.37 -8.40
C TYR A 18 -16.66 -10.43 -9.48
N PRO A 19 -16.97 -10.05 -10.73
CA PRO A 19 -17.03 -10.99 -11.83
C PRO A 19 -15.63 -11.52 -12.18
N PRO A 20 -15.52 -12.72 -12.80
CA PRO A 20 -14.24 -13.36 -13.14
C PRO A 20 -13.25 -12.48 -13.91
N GLU A 21 -13.76 -11.55 -14.71
CA GLU A 21 -13.03 -10.63 -15.57
C GLU A 21 -12.19 -9.65 -14.72
N VAL A 22 -12.67 -9.26 -13.53
CA VAL A 22 -11.93 -8.40 -12.61
C VAL A 22 -10.64 -9.07 -12.17
N VAL A 23 -10.69 -10.37 -11.85
CA VAL A 23 -9.51 -11.12 -11.42
C VAL A 23 -8.48 -11.21 -12.54
N LYS A 24 -8.93 -11.53 -13.76
CA LYS A 24 -8.07 -11.66 -14.94
C LYS A 24 -7.43 -10.33 -15.34
N ASN A 25 -8.17 -9.23 -15.24
CA ASN A 25 -7.72 -7.92 -15.70
C ASN A 25 -6.89 -7.16 -14.66
N LYS A 26 -7.26 -7.22 -13.37
CA LYS A 26 -6.50 -6.55 -12.29
C LYS A 26 -5.27 -7.36 -11.86
N PHE A 27 -5.32 -8.69 -11.94
CA PHE A 27 -4.25 -9.56 -11.46
C PHE A 27 -3.75 -10.55 -12.53
N PRO A 28 -3.36 -10.10 -13.74
CA PRO A 28 -3.05 -10.98 -14.86
C PRO A 28 -1.83 -11.87 -14.60
N ALA A 29 -0.80 -11.34 -13.92
CA ALA A 29 0.41 -12.09 -13.58
C ALA A 29 0.10 -13.20 -12.56
N LEU A 30 -0.63 -12.86 -11.50
CA LEU A 30 -1.02 -13.81 -10.45
C LEU A 30 -1.96 -14.89 -11.00
N TRP A 31 -2.95 -14.50 -11.81
CA TRP A 31 -3.87 -15.42 -12.50
C TRP A 31 -3.09 -16.46 -13.31
N LYS A 32 -2.15 -16.01 -14.15
CA LYS A 32 -1.31 -16.91 -14.96
C LYS A 32 -0.45 -17.82 -14.08
N ALA A 33 0.18 -17.27 -13.04
CA ALA A 33 1.07 -18.04 -12.16
C ALA A 33 0.37 -19.27 -11.54
N PHE A 34 -0.90 -19.14 -11.13
CA PHE A 34 -1.64 -20.28 -10.55
C PHE A 34 -1.87 -21.43 -11.55
N HIS A 35 -1.89 -21.15 -12.86
CA HIS A 35 -2.05 -22.18 -13.90
C HIS A 35 -0.76 -22.94 -14.20
N TYR A 36 0.39 -22.45 -13.72
CA TYR A 36 1.67 -23.16 -13.78
C TYR A 36 1.94 -24.03 -12.55
N GLY A 37 0.96 -24.20 -11.67
CA GLY A 37 1.06 -25.09 -10.50
C GLY A 37 1.66 -24.42 -9.27
N ALA A 38 1.02 -23.34 -8.80
CA ALA A 38 1.37 -22.74 -7.51
C ALA A 38 1.21 -23.79 -6.38
N PRO A 39 2.23 -24.03 -5.53
CA PRO A 39 2.10 -24.98 -4.43
C PRO A 39 1.26 -24.39 -3.29
N PRO A 40 0.79 -25.23 -2.34
CA PRO A 40 0.29 -24.74 -1.06
C PRO A 40 1.36 -23.87 -0.38
N HIS A 41 1.01 -22.62 -0.04
CA HIS A 41 1.95 -21.66 0.50
C HIS A 41 1.31 -20.80 1.60
N GLY A 42 2.15 -20.20 2.42
CA GLY A 42 1.73 -19.33 3.52
C GLY A 42 2.90 -18.47 3.99
N GLY A 43 2.56 -17.38 4.66
CA GLY A 43 3.53 -16.46 5.24
C GLY A 43 2.85 -15.56 6.26
N ILE A 44 3.66 -14.76 6.94
CA ILE A 44 3.24 -13.78 7.94
C ILE A 44 4.10 -12.52 7.79
N ALA A 45 3.54 -11.37 8.15
CA ALA A 45 4.24 -10.09 8.18
C ALA A 45 3.93 -9.41 9.51
N PRO A 46 4.82 -9.49 10.52
CA PRO A 46 4.63 -8.75 11.77
C PRO A 46 4.84 -7.25 11.53
N GLY A 47 4.07 -6.41 12.20
CA GLY A 47 4.31 -4.97 12.24
C GLY A 47 5.56 -4.70 13.05
N PHE A 48 6.71 -4.53 12.37
CA PHE A 48 8.02 -4.47 13.02
C PHE A 48 8.13 -3.31 14.01
N ASP A 49 7.70 -2.11 13.64
CA ASP A 49 7.73 -0.93 14.52
C ASP A 49 6.91 -1.16 15.79
N ARG A 50 5.74 -1.80 15.65
CA ARG A 50 4.88 -2.14 16.79
C ARG A 50 5.50 -3.22 17.65
N LEU A 51 6.13 -4.22 17.04
CA LEU A 51 6.85 -5.27 17.78
C LEU A 51 7.97 -4.66 18.63
N ILE A 52 8.78 -3.77 18.05
CA ILE A 52 9.87 -3.09 18.78
C ILE A 52 9.31 -2.16 19.86
N MET A 53 8.28 -1.37 19.56
CA MET A 53 7.59 -0.50 20.54
C MET A 53 7.15 -1.29 21.78
N LEU A 54 6.53 -2.46 21.58
CA LEU A 54 6.10 -3.33 22.69
C LEU A 54 7.28 -3.94 23.45
N LEU A 55 8.35 -4.34 22.77
CA LEU A 55 9.54 -4.90 23.41
C LEU A 55 10.34 -3.86 24.21
N ALA A 56 10.29 -2.60 23.78
CA ALA A 56 10.92 -1.47 24.45
C ALA A 56 10.01 -0.81 25.52
N ASP A 57 8.78 -1.28 25.71
CA ASP A 57 7.76 -0.69 26.59
C ASP A 57 7.49 0.81 26.30
N GLU A 58 7.52 1.16 25.01
CA GLU A 58 7.31 2.54 24.58
C GLU A 58 5.82 2.84 24.33
N PRO A 59 5.33 4.04 24.68
CA PRO A 59 3.91 4.40 24.56
C PRO A 59 3.49 4.66 23.11
N ASN A 60 4.45 4.86 22.20
CA ASN A 60 4.20 5.22 20.80
C ASN A 60 5.27 4.68 19.86
N ILE A 61 4.89 4.32 18.63
CA ILE A 61 5.83 3.90 17.58
C ILE A 61 6.84 4.99 17.21
N ARG A 62 6.53 6.26 17.50
CA ARG A 62 7.46 7.38 17.27
C ARG A 62 8.72 7.28 18.11
N GLU A 63 8.65 6.68 19.29
CA GLU A 63 9.81 6.52 20.19
C GLU A 63 10.82 5.50 19.66
N VAL A 64 10.41 4.63 18.73
CA VAL A 64 11.26 3.60 18.10
C VAL A 64 11.58 3.89 16.64
N THR A 65 11.19 5.07 16.13
CA THR A 65 11.46 5.52 14.76
C THR A 65 12.38 6.74 14.81
N ALA A 66 13.53 6.67 14.15
CA ALA A 66 14.57 7.71 14.24
C ALA A 66 14.09 9.11 13.80
N PHE A 67 13.29 9.19 12.73
CA PHE A 67 12.75 10.45 12.17
C PHE A 67 11.25 10.28 11.89
N PRO A 68 10.39 10.37 12.92
CA PRO A 68 8.97 10.11 12.76
C PRO A 68 8.25 11.30 12.12
N LEU A 69 7.25 11.02 11.29
CA LEU A 69 6.36 12.05 10.76
C LEU A 69 5.32 12.49 11.80
N ASN A 70 4.88 13.75 11.69
CA ASN A 70 3.73 14.25 12.46
C ASN A 70 2.41 13.61 11.99
N GLN A 71 1.28 13.93 12.62
CA GLN A 71 -0.03 13.35 12.26
C GLN A 71 -0.53 13.77 10.87
N ARG A 72 0.06 14.80 10.27
CA ARG A 72 -0.23 15.28 8.90
C ARG A 72 0.75 14.70 7.87
N ALA A 73 1.51 13.66 8.24
CA ALA A 73 2.54 13.03 7.40
C ALA A 73 3.65 14.00 6.95
N GLN A 74 4.03 14.94 7.81
CA GLN A 74 5.10 15.90 7.55
C GLN A 74 6.34 15.57 8.39
N ASP A 75 7.51 15.70 7.77
CA ASP A 75 8.81 15.70 8.43
C ASP A 75 9.17 17.15 8.74
N LEU A 76 9.15 17.50 10.03
CA LEU A 76 9.44 18.86 10.49
C LEU A 76 10.94 19.17 10.53
N LEU A 77 11.80 18.14 10.61
CA LEU A 77 13.25 18.31 10.63
C LEU A 77 13.75 18.67 9.23
N MET A 78 13.27 17.94 8.22
CA MET A 78 13.68 18.12 6.83
C MET A 78 12.79 19.09 6.05
N GLY A 79 11.65 19.50 6.62
CA GLY A 79 10.69 20.38 5.94
C GLY A 79 9.97 19.70 4.77
N ALA A 80 9.63 18.42 4.91
CA ALA A 80 8.97 17.63 3.87
C ALA A 80 7.50 17.31 4.22
N PRO A 81 6.60 17.14 3.23
CA PRO A 81 6.82 17.33 1.79
C PRO A 81 7.07 18.81 1.44
N SER A 82 7.83 19.05 0.38
CA SER A 82 8.15 20.38 -0.14
C SER A 82 7.69 20.54 -1.60
N PRO A 83 7.53 21.77 -2.10
CA PRO A 83 7.33 22.02 -3.51
C PRO A 83 8.46 21.45 -4.38
N VAL A 84 8.15 21.16 -5.64
CA VAL A 84 9.11 20.72 -6.67
C VAL A 84 9.21 21.77 -7.77
N GLU A 85 10.35 21.83 -8.45
CA GLU A 85 10.56 22.76 -9.55
C GLU A 85 9.73 22.36 -10.79
N PRO A 86 9.19 23.32 -11.56
CA PRO A 86 8.40 23.01 -12.76
C PRO A 86 9.11 22.08 -13.75
N ARG A 87 10.43 22.27 -13.92
CA ARG A 87 11.25 21.42 -14.77
C ARG A 87 11.22 19.94 -14.37
N GLN A 88 11.16 19.64 -13.06
CA GLN A 88 11.11 18.25 -12.57
C GLN A 88 9.77 17.60 -12.92
N LEU A 89 8.68 18.38 -12.94
CA LEU A 89 7.37 17.91 -13.37
C LEU A 89 7.33 17.66 -14.87
N GLU A 90 7.92 18.56 -15.68
CA GLU A 90 8.03 18.40 -17.12
C GLU A 90 8.82 17.15 -17.52
N GLU A 91 9.96 16.91 -16.86
CA GLU A 91 10.79 15.72 -17.07
C GLU A 91 10.03 14.41 -16.77
N LEU A 92 9.06 14.45 -15.86
CA LEU A 92 8.21 13.31 -15.50
C LEU A 92 6.87 13.28 -16.25
N HIS A 93 6.61 14.26 -17.14
CA HIS A 93 5.33 14.44 -17.83
C HIS A 93 4.12 14.55 -16.87
N LEU A 94 4.31 15.24 -15.75
CA LEU A 94 3.29 15.45 -14.72
C LEU A 94 2.79 16.89 -14.70
N ILE A 95 1.53 17.07 -14.32
CA ILE A 95 0.92 18.36 -14.01
C ILE A 95 0.25 18.23 -12.65
N ILE A 96 0.48 19.18 -11.77
CA ILE A 96 -0.19 19.22 -10.47
C ILE A 96 -1.61 19.76 -10.68
N ASN A 97 -2.61 18.96 -10.33
CA ASN A 97 -4.00 19.38 -10.27
C ASN A 97 -4.40 19.54 -8.80
N TYR A 98 -4.47 20.78 -8.32
CA TYR A 98 -4.92 21.06 -6.97
C TYR A 98 -6.43 20.83 -6.86
N PRO A 99 -6.92 20.23 -5.75
CA PRO A 99 -8.36 20.13 -5.53
C PRO A 99 -8.97 21.54 -5.47
N GLU A 100 -10.21 21.67 -5.92
CA GLU A 100 -10.95 22.93 -5.78
C GLU A 100 -10.97 23.36 -4.30
N GLU A 101 -10.66 24.64 -4.04
CA GLU A 101 -10.73 25.19 -2.69
C GLU A 101 -12.15 25.02 -2.17
N ASN A 102 -12.31 24.32 -1.04
CA ASN A 102 -13.59 24.24 -0.36
C ASN A 102 -13.82 25.59 0.34
N PRO A 103 -14.80 26.42 -0.09
CA PRO A 103 -14.96 27.79 0.43
C PRO A 103 -15.38 27.87 1.90
N ASN A 104 -15.52 26.73 2.59
CA ASN A 104 -15.86 26.60 4.00
C ASN A 104 -14.71 26.01 4.86
N GLN A 105 -13.47 25.98 4.36
CA GLN A 105 -12.27 25.69 5.15
C GLN A 105 -11.31 26.89 5.16
#